data_AF-A0AAN1JAV0-F1
#
_entry.id   AF-A0AAN1JAV0-F1
#
_cell.length_a   1.000
_cell.length_b   1.000
_cell.length_c   1.000
_cell.angle_alpha   90.00
_cell.angle_beta   90.00
_cell.angle_gamma   90.00
#
_symmetry.space_group_name_H-M   'P 1'
#
loop_
_entity.id
_entity.type
_entity.pdbx_description
1 polymer ?
#
loop_
_entity_poly.entity_id
_entity_poly.type
_entity_poly.pdbx_seq_one_letter_code
_entity_poly.pdbx_strand_id
1 'polypeptide(L)'
;MNILNLSSYQFVSLDKTVEWRPLVTARCDELGLRGTILLAPEGINLFIAGEIPQVREFIDYVRHDPLFEGKFAELQFKESLSEKQPFRRMLVKLKREIITMKKPAIQPELGRAPAIDARTLKAWLDRGHDDAGRPVVMLDTRNAFEVDVGTFDNALDYRITKFSEFPEVIEQNRADLEGKTVVSFCTGGIRCEKAAIHMKEVGIDNVYQLEGGILKYFEEVGGAHYNGECFVFDYRTALDPNLQPTATVQCFGCRAVVMPEDQKSPFYVPGKTCASCHPEAQRQTDAAHAA
;
A
#
# COMPACT_ATOMS: atom_id res chain seq x y z
N MET A 1 -0.07 -15.09 19.28
CA MET A 1 0.37 -14.07 18.30
C MET A 1 0.99 -12.94 19.09
N ASN A 2 2.32 -12.79 19.04
CA ASN A 2 3.04 -11.89 19.96
C ASN A 2 3.64 -10.67 19.24
N ILE A 3 3.58 -10.64 17.90
CA ILE A 3 4.09 -9.54 17.10
C ILE A 3 2.93 -8.68 16.60
N LEU A 4 3.00 -7.40 16.90
CA LEU A 4 2.12 -6.37 16.39
C LEU A 4 2.79 -5.67 15.21
N ASN A 5 2.09 -5.58 14.11
CA ASN A 5 2.50 -4.88 12.90
C ASN A 5 1.74 -3.55 12.84
N LEU A 6 2.48 -2.46 12.70
CA LEU A 6 1.96 -1.12 12.49
C LEU A 6 2.24 -0.67 11.07
N SER A 7 1.22 -0.07 10.46
CA SER A 7 1.41 0.79 9.31
C SER A 7 0.71 2.12 9.52
N SER A 8 1.33 3.20 9.05
CA SER A 8 0.76 4.54 9.13
C SER A 8 1.45 5.49 8.16
N TYR A 9 0.77 6.56 7.80
CA TYR A 9 1.36 7.69 7.10
C TYR A 9 0.65 8.97 7.50
N GLN A 10 1.34 10.10 7.33
CA GLN A 10 0.72 11.41 7.43
C GLN A 10 1.49 12.38 6.56
N PHE A 11 0.74 13.15 5.77
CA PHE A 11 1.26 14.31 5.06
C PHE A 11 1.24 15.50 6.01
N VAL A 12 2.42 16.00 6.35
CA VAL A 12 2.63 17.16 7.22
C VAL A 12 4.01 17.72 6.93
N SER A 13 4.16 19.04 6.91
CA SER A 13 5.43 19.68 6.61
C SER A 13 6.48 19.41 7.70
N LEU A 14 7.63 18.85 7.29
CA LEU A 14 8.74 18.45 8.16
C LEU A 14 10.06 19.12 7.76
N ASP A 15 10.58 20.01 8.61
CA ASP A 15 11.85 20.71 8.33
C ASP A 15 13.08 20.00 8.93
N LYS A 16 12.88 19.18 9.96
CA LYS A 16 13.95 18.59 10.79
C LYS A 16 14.23 17.12 10.51
N THR A 17 13.84 16.60 9.34
CA THR A 17 13.94 15.16 9.02
C THR A 17 15.35 14.59 9.17
N VAL A 18 16.39 15.38 8.82
CA VAL A 18 17.81 15.00 8.96
C VAL A 18 18.20 14.80 10.42
N GLU A 19 17.72 15.68 11.31
CA GLU A 19 17.97 15.64 12.76
C GLU A 19 17.16 14.51 13.42
N TRP A 20 15.93 14.29 12.98
CA TRP A 20 15.04 13.25 13.52
C TRP A 20 15.52 11.85 13.19
N ARG A 21 16.07 11.62 12.00
CA ARG A 21 16.46 10.28 11.52
C ARG A 21 17.31 9.48 12.52
N PRO A 22 18.46 9.98 13.04
CA PRO A 22 19.26 9.21 14.00
C PRO A 22 18.51 8.95 15.32
N LEU A 23 17.73 9.93 15.81
CA LEU A 23 16.98 9.81 17.06
C LEU A 23 15.86 8.75 16.95
N VAL A 24 15.07 8.82 15.88
CA VAL A 24 14.02 7.84 15.58
C VAL A 24 14.62 6.45 15.37
N THR A 25 15.80 6.35 14.72
CA THR A 25 16.50 5.07 14.53
C THR A 25 16.89 4.46 15.88
N ALA A 26 17.57 5.24 16.73
CA ALA A 26 18.00 4.78 18.05
C ALA A 26 16.80 4.33 18.89
N ARG A 27 15.71 5.10 18.91
CA ARG A 27 14.49 4.74 19.63
C ARG A 27 13.87 3.44 19.11
N CYS A 28 13.80 3.24 17.79
CA CYS A 28 13.30 1.98 17.23
C CYS A 28 14.20 0.79 17.58
N ASP A 29 15.52 0.98 17.60
CA ASP A 29 16.48 -0.07 17.93
C ASP A 29 16.45 -0.45 19.42
N GLU A 30 16.32 0.52 20.32
CA GLU A 30 16.08 0.32 21.76
C GLU A 30 14.82 -0.51 22.02
N LEU A 31 13.74 -0.21 21.28
CA LEU A 31 12.47 -0.92 21.34
C LEU A 31 12.49 -2.26 20.58
N GLY A 32 13.61 -2.64 19.96
CA GLY A 32 13.73 -3.90 19.22
C GLY A 32 12.85 -3.99 17.96
N LEU A 33 12.37 -2.85 17.45
CA LEU A 33 11.47 -2.78 16.31
C LEU A 33 12.21 -3.09 15.01
N ARG A 34 11.49 -3.64 14.04
CA ARG A 34 12.00 -3.91 12.69
C ARG A 34 11.00 -3.41 11.67
N GLY A 35 11.47 -2.95 10.51
CA GLY A 35 10.62 -2.32 9.53
C GLY A 35 11.29 -1.16 8.81
N THR A 36 10.47 -0.31 8.22
CA THR A 36 10.91 0.90 7.52
C THR A 36 10.07 2.10 7.94
N ILE A 37 10.74 3.20 8.28
CA ILE A 37 10.16 4.54 8.39
C ILE A 37 10.79 5.39 7.29
N LEU A 38 9.94 6.06 6.51
CA LEU A 38 10.31 7.06 5.54
C LEU A 38 10.01 8.43 6.13
N LEU A 39 11.01 9.30 6.14
CA LEU A 39 10.88 10.72 6.47
C LEU A 39 11.15 11.52 5.20
N ALA A 40 10.24 12.41 4.85
CA ALA A 40 10.40 13.36 3.77
C ALA A 40 9.91 14.74 4.22
N PRO A 41 10.28 15.84 3.53
CA PRO A 41 9.73 17.15 3.85
C PRO A 41 8.20 17.20 3.84
N GLU A 42 7.56 16.33 3.05
CA GLU A 42 6.09 16.19 2.96
C GLU A 42 5.46 15.29 4.03
N GLY A 43 6.23 14.66 4.93
CA GLY A 43 5.65 13.88 6.03
C GLY A 43 6.38 12.57 6.38
N ILE A 44 5.62 11.65 6.95
CA ILE A 44 6.07 10.33 7.43
C ILE A 44 5.26 9.19 6.79
N ASN A 45 5.91 8.07 6.51
CA ASN A 45 5.26 6.81 6.15
C ASN A 45 6.02 5.65 6.80
N LEU A 46 5.33 4.75 7.49
CA LEU A 46 5.95 3.70 8.27
C LEU A 46 5.24 2.35 8.11
N PHE A 47 6.06 1.31 8.14
CA PHE A 47 5.67 -0.09 8.27
C PHE A 47 6.67 -0.74 9.23
N ILE A 48 6.27 -0.97 10.47
CA ILE A 48 7.14 -1.54 11.49
C ILE A 48 6.42 -2.65 12.23
N ALA A 49 7.17 -3.49 12.91
CA ALA A 49 6.63 -4.53 13.75
C ALA A 49 7.57 -4.83 14.91
N GLY A 50 6.98 -5.37 15.98
CA GLY A 50 7.65 -5.63 17.25
C GLY A 50 6.73 -6.36 18.22
N GLU A 51 7.25 -6.66 19.38
CA GLU A 51 6.43 -7.12 20.50
C GLU A 51 5.42 -6.03 20.90
N ILE A 52 4.22 -6.46 21.32
CA ILE A 52 3.10 -5.54 21.60
C ILE A 52 3.49 -4.38 22.53
N PRO A 53 4.13 -4.61 23.70
CA PRO A 53 4.48 -3.51 24.61
C PRO A 53 5.37 -2.45 23.96
N GLN A 54 6.39 -2.87 23.22
CA GLN A 54 7.37 -2.01 22.56
C GLN A 54 6.74 -1.23 21.41
N VAL A 55 5.79 -1.86 20.69
CA VAL A 55 5.02 -1.20 19.65
C VAL A 55 4.09 -0.14 20.24
N ARG A 56 3.45 -0.40 21.39
CA ARG A 56 2.66 0.60 22.11
C ARG A 56 3.52 1.77 22.60
N GLU A 57 4.70 1.48 23.14
CA GLU A 57 5.66 2.51 23.55
C GLU A 57 6.13 3.37 22.35
N PHE A 58 6.28 2.76 21.16
CA PHE A 58 6.56 3.51 19.94
C PHE A 58 5.40 4.43 19.53
N ILE A 59 4.15 3.97 19.62
CA ILE A 59 2.98 4.81 19.34
C ILE A 59 2.96 6.02 20.27
N ASP A 60 3.21 5.80 21.56
CA ASP A 60 3.28 6.86 22.57
C ASP A 60 4.40 7.86 22.25
N TYR A 61 5.60 7.36 21.93
CA TYR A 61 6.73 8.16 21.48
C TYR A 61 6.37 9.03 20.27
N VAL A 62 5.77 8.46 19.23
CA VAL A 62 5.39 9.23 18.03
C VAL A 62 4.36 10.31 18.33
N ARG A 63 3.38 10.03 19.20
CA ARG A 63 2.30 10.97 19.51
C ARG A 63 2.72 12.11 20.45
N HIS A 64 3.59 11.82 21.42
CA HIS A 64 3.79 12.69 22.57
C HIS A 64 5.21 13.20 22.75
N ASP A 65 6.21 12.61 22.09
CA ASP A 65 7.59 13.07 22.26
C ASP A 65 7.76 14.50 21.72
N PRO A 66 8.35 15.43 22.50
CA PRO A 66 8.58 16.81 22.07
C PRO A 66 9.37 16.94 20.76
N LEU A 67 10.15 15.92 20.39
CA LEU A 67 10.86 15.86 19.12
C LEU A 67 9.95 16.17 17.93
N PHE A 68 8.70 15.68 17.96
CA PHE A 68 7.74 15.79 16.85
C PHE A 68 6.88 17.05 16.92
N GLU A 69 7.02 17.88 17.96
CA GLU A 69 6.30 19.15 18.10
C GLU A 69 4.77 18.99 17.95
N GLY A 70 4.23 17.85 18.40
CA GLY A 70 2.80 17.52 18.30
C GLY A 70 2.29 17.18 16.90
N LYS A 71 3.15 17.17 15.86
CA LYS A 71 2.73 16.94 14.46
C LYS A 71 2.03 15.59 14.24
N PHE A 72 2.32 14.60 15.07
CA PHE A 72 1.79 13.23 14.95
C PHE A 72 0.86 12.83 16.10
N ALA A 73 0.35 13.78 16.91
CA ALA A 73 -0.53 13.48 18.04
C ALA A 73 -1.79 12.68 17.62
N GLU A 74 -2.37 13.04 16.48
CA GLU A 74 -3.57 12.41 15.91
C GLU A 74 -3.26 11.34 14.84
N LEU A 75 -1.98 10.91 14.75
CA LEU A 75 -1.58 9.92 13.75
C LEU A 75 -2.36 8.61 13.96
N GLN A 76 -3.03 8.19 12.89
CA GLN A 76 -3.83 6.97 12.87
C GLN A 76 -2.95 5.78 12.51
N PHE A 77 -2.95 4.77 13.36
CA PHE A 77 -2.18 3.56 13.14
C PHE A 77 -3.09 2.40 12.75
N LYS A 78 -2.68 1.64 11.74
CA LYS A 78 -3.33 0.40 11.37
C LYS A 78 -2.54 -0.77 11.94
N GLU A 79 -3.27 -1.70 12.53
CA GLU A 79 -2.72 -2.77 13.33
C GLU A 79 -3.08 -4.13 12.74
N SER A 80 -2.12 -5.04 12.73
CA SER A 80 -2.36 -6.44 12.39
C SER A 80 -1.40 -7.35 13.15
N LEU A 81 -1.82 -8.57 13.44
CA LEU A 81 -1.02 -9.54 14.19
C LEU A 81 -0.27 -10.48 13.25
N SER A 82 0.89 -10.93 13.70
CA SER A 82 1.62 -12.02 13.05
C SER A 82 2.28 -12.93 14.09
N GLU A 83 2.57 -14.17 13.67
CA GLU A 83 3.32 -15.10 14.51
C GLU A 83 4.80 -14.73 14.62
N LYS A 84 5.35 -14.14 13.56
CA LYS A 84 6.77 -13.82 13.42
C LYS A 84 6.93 -12.37 12.97
N GLN A 85 8.08 -11.80 13.34
CA GLN A 85 8.54 -10.48 12.92
C GLN A 85 8.76 -10.46 11.39
N PRO A 86 7.97 -9.70 10.60
CA PRO A 86 8.02 -9.79 9.14
C PRO A 86 9.08 -8.88 8.49
N PHE A 87 10.02 -8.36 9.29
CA PHE A 87 11.15 -7.56 8.83
C PHE A 87 12.45 -8.05 9.48
N ARG A 88 13.57 -8.06 8.72
CA ARG A 88 14.89 -8.48 9.28
C ARG A 88 15.64 -7.37 10.00
N ARG A 89 15.38 -6.12 9.64
CA ARG A 89 16.15 -4.95 10.09
C ARG A 89 15.26 -3.74 10.21
N MET A 90 15.67 -2.80 11.06
CA MET A 90 15.08 -1.48 11.11
C MET A 90 15.74 -0.56 10.09
N LEU A 91 14.96 0.26 9.40
CA LEU A 91 15.44 1.22 8.42
C LEU A 91 14.70 2.55 8.58
N VAL A 92 15.39 3.61 8.97
CA VAL A 92 14.86 4.98 8.88
C VAL A 92 15.55 5.68 7.71
N LYS A 93 14.78 6.02 6.68
CA LYS A 93 15.28 6.55 5.41
C LYS A 93 14.76 7.95 5.16
N LEU A 94 15.66 8.83 4.77
CA LEU A 94 15.31 10.12 4.18
C LEU A 94 14.90 9.91 2.72
N LYS A 95 13.80 10.52 2.33
CA LYS A 95 13.27 10.51 0.96
C LYS A 95 12.86 11.91 0.55
N ARG A 96 12.71 12.12 -0.76
CA ARG A 96 12.10 13.33 -1.31
C ARG A 96 10.59 13.32 -1.13
N GLU A 97 10.00 12.14 -1.23
CA GLU A 97 8.57 11.88 -1.07
C GLU A 97 8.37 10.62 -0.22
N ILE A 98 7.38 10.62 0.67
CA ILE A 98 6.96 9.42 1.43
C ILE A 98 6.21 8.41 0.56
N ILE A 99 5.70 8.89 -0.59
CA ILE A 99 5.22 8.08 -1.71
C ILE A 99 5.55 8.81 -3.02
N THR A 100 6.39 8.19 -3.86
CA THR A 100 6.95 8.86 -5.03
C THR A 100 5.94 8.92 -6.18
N MET A 101 5.44 10.12 -6.50
CA MET A 101 4.63 10.39 -7.68
C MET A 101 5.33 11.37 -8.66
N LYS A 102 6.41 12.04 -8.23
CA LYS A 102 7.14 13.05 -9.03
C LYS A 102 6.28 14.26 -9.45
N LYS A 103 5.30 14.62 -8.63
CA LYS A 103 4.48 15.83 -8.78
C LYS A 103 4.56 16.66 -7.49
N PRO A 104 5.65 17.42 -7.28
CA PRO A 104 5.89 18.13 -6.01
C PRO A 104 4.89 19.26 -5.71
N ALA A 105 4.12 19.71 -6.71
CA ALA A 105 3.04 20.68 -6.51
C ALA A 105 1.85 20.08 -5.71
N ILE A 106 1.70 18.75 -5.75
CA ILE A 106 0.61 18.05 -5.07
C ILE A 106 0.95 17.90 -3.59
N GLN A 107 0.22 18.64 -2.77
CA GLN A 107 0.42 18.72 -1.32
C GLN A 107 -0.88 18.32 -0.60
N PRO A 108 -1.03 17.03 -0.22
CA PRO A 108 -2.24 16.56 0.46
C PRO A 108 -2.55 17.29 1.78
N GLU A 109 -1.53 17.84 2.44
CA GLU A 109 -1.68 18.68 3.65
C GLU A 109 -2.55 19.94 3.40
N LEU A 110 -2.53 20.49 2.19
CA LEU A 110 -3.27 21.72 1.84
C LEU A 110 -4.72 21.47 1.40
N GLY A 111 -5.09 20.22 1.14
CA GLY A 111 -6.41 19.88 0.63
C GLY A 111 -6.50 18.42 0.22
N ARG A 112 -7.24 17.65 1.01
CA ARG A 112 -7.49 16.24 0.73
C ARG A 112 -8.64 16.07 -0.26
N ALA A 113 -8.50 15.11 -1.18
CA ALA A 113 -9.63 14.71 -2.00
C ALA A 113 -10.75 14.08 -1.14
N PRO A 114 -12.02 14.16 -1.57
CA PRO A 114 -13.14 13.48 -0.93
C PRO A 114 -12.80 12.01 -0.68
N ALA A 115 -13.10 11.54 0.53
CA ALA A 115 -12.95 10.15 0.90
C ALA A 115 -14.32 9.50 1.06
N ILE A 116 -14.38 8.19 0.84
CA ILE A 116 -15.55 7.36 1.09
C ILE A 116 -15.16 6.24 2.05
N ASP A 117 -15.96 6.03 3.09
CA ASP A 117 -15.75 4.93 4.03
C ASP A 117 -16.14 3.57 3.42
N ALA A 118 -15.67 2.49 4.03
CA ALA A 118 -15.84 1.15 3.49
C ALA A 118 -17.30 0.70 3.40
N ARG A 119 -18.15 1.09 4.37
CA ARG A 119 -19.57 0.70 4.40
C ARG A 119 -20.36 1.41 3.31
N THR A 120 -20.13 2.72 3.15
CA THR A 120 -20.74 3.51 2.08
C THR A 120 -20.29 2.98 0.71
N LEU A 121 -18.99 2.73 0.53
CA LEU A 121 -18.48 2.18 -0.72
C LEU A 121 -19.09 0.80 -1.04
N LYS A 122 -19.17 -0.10 -0.06
CA LYS A 122 -19.82 -1.40 -0.25
C LYS A 122 -21.26 -1.24 -0.73
N ALA A 123 -22.03 -0.33 -0.13
CA ALA A 123 -23.41 -0.07 -0.56
C ALA A 123 -23.50 0.50 -1.99
N TRP A 124 -22.53 1.33 -2.38
CA TRP A 124 -22.42 1.83 -3.75
C TRP A 124 -22.10 0.69 -4.74
N LEU A 125 -21.17 -0.19 -4.40
CA LEU A 125 -20.80 -1.35 -5.22
C LEU A 125 -21.94 -2.37 -5.33
N ASP A 126 -22.68 -2.64 -4.23
CA ASP A 126 -23.86 -3.51 -4.23
C ASP A 126 -24.94 -3.02 -5.22
N ARG A 127 -25.07 -1.70 -5.38
CA ARG A 127 -26.05 -1.05 -6.28
C ARG A 127 -25.51 -0.75 -7.67
N GLY A 128 -24.18 -0.77 -7.85
CA GLY A 128 -23.48 -0.40 -9.08
C GLY A 128 -23.42 1.11 -9.37
N HIS A 129 -23.92 1.97 -8.47
CA HIS A 129 -23.95 3.41 -8.66
C HIS A 129 -23.87 4.17 -7.32
N ASP A 130 -23.48 5.44 -7.40
CA ASP A 130 -23.43 6.36 -6.26
C ASP A 130 -24.82 6.92 -5.92
N ASP A 131 -24.90 7.78 -4.90
CA ASP A 131 -26.18 8.35 -4.46
C ASP A 131 -26.82 9.30 -5.49
N ALA A 132 -26.08 9.72 -6.52
CA ALA A 132 -26.57 10.52 -7.65
C ALA A 132 -26.94 9.66 -8.88
N GLY A 133 -26.86 8.32 -8.78
CA GLY A 133 -27.16 7.40 -9.87
C GLY A 133 -26.03 7.26 -10.90
N ARG A 134 -24.83 7.77 -10.62
CA ARG A 134 -23.68 7.64 -11.53
C ARG A 134 -23.03 6.27 -11.34
N PRO A 135 -22.66 5.57 -12.42
CA PRO A 135 -21.93 4.31 -12.30
C PRO A 135 -20.65 4.50 -11.49
N VAL A 136 -20.40 3.59 -10.55
CA VAL A 136 -19.20 3.61 -9.73
C VAL A 136 -18.12 2.76 -10.38
N VAL A 137 -16.91 3.30 -10.47
CA VAL A 137 -15.74 2.58 -10.97
C VAL A 137 -14.63 2.62 -9.95
N MET A 138 -14.09 1.44 -9.65
CA MET A 138 -12.94 1.26 -8.80
C MET A 138 -11.67 1.50 -9.62
N LEU A 139 -10.71 2.27 -9.11
CA LEU A 139 -9.43 2.53 -9.77
C LEU A 139 -8.27 2.07 -8.88
N ASP A 140 -7.56 1.03 -9.33
CA ASP A 140 -6.41 0.49 -8.61
C ASP A 140 -5.16 1.32 -8.93
N THR A 141 -4.59 1.96 -7.90
CA THR A 141 -3.36 2.76 -8.01
C THR A 141 -2.11 1.96 -7.65
N ARG A 142 -2.26 0.64 -7.44
CA ARG A 142 -1.17 -0.27 -7.12
C ARG A 142 -0.38 -0.66 -8.36
N ASN A 143 0.80 -1.25 -8.15
CA ASN A 143 1.59 -1.78 -9.26
C ASN A 143 0.95 -3.07 -9.78
N ALA A 144 1.18 -3.41 -11.05
CA ALA A 144 0.63 -4.58 -11.73
C ALA A 144 0.74 -5.88 -10.89
N PHE A 145 1.91 -6.14 -10.31
CA PHE A 145 2.12 -7.35 -9.50
C PHE A 145 1.26 -7.39 -8.23
N GLU A 146 0.85 -6.23 -7.69
CA GLU A 146 -0.04 -6.16 -6.52
C GLU A 146 -1.50 -6.42 -6.93
N VAL A 147 -1.87 -6.02 -8.14
CA VAL A 147 -3.19 -6.28 -8.76
C VAL A 147 -3.34 -7.77 -9.03
N ASP A 148 -2.27 -8.42 -9.55
CA ASP A 148 -2.25 -9.86 -9.85
C ASP A 148 -2.53 -10.75 -8.62
N VAL A 149 -2.24 -10.25 -7.41
CA VAL A 149 -2.51 -10.96 -6.15
C VAL A 149 -4.00 -10.88 -5.77
N GLY A 150 -4.67 -9.80 -6.15
CA GLY A 150 -6.08 -9.57 -5.87
C GLY A 150 -6.47 -8.12 -6.04
N THR A 151 -7.72 -7.86 -6.41
CA THR A 151 -8.27 -6.50 -6.63
C THR A 151 -9.80 -6.50 -6.54
N PHE A 152 -10.42 -5.32 -6.60
CA PHE A 152 -11.87 -5.17 -6.64
C PHE A 152 -12.47 -5.65 -7.97
N ASP A 153 -13.71 -6.15 -7.94
CA ASP A 153 -14.47 -6.55 -9.11
C ASP A 153 -14.50 -5.45 -10.18
N ASN A 154 -14.07 -5.79 -11.39
CA ASN A 154 -14.03 -4.89 -12.55
C ASN A 154 -13.28 -3.57 -12.28
N ALA A 155 -12.31 -3.57 -11.35
CA ALA A 155 -11.46 -2.40 -11.13
C ALA A 155 -10.69 -2.06 -12.41
N LEU A 156 -10.62 -0.76 -12.71
CA LEU A 156 -9.68 -0.26 -13.70
C LEU A 156 -8.27 -0.33 -13.10
N ASP A 157 -7.37 -1.00 -13.79
CA ASP A 157 -5.95 -1.00 -13.50
C ASP A 157 -5.18 -0.85 -14.81
N TYR A 158 -4.21 0.06 -14.82
CA TYR A 158 -3.44 0.38 -16.03
C TYR A 158 -2.08 -0.29 -16.05
N ARG A 159 -1.93 -1.40 -15.30
CA ARG A 159 -0.70 -2.22 -15.26
C ARG A 159 0.60 -1.44 -15.01
N ILE A 160 0.54 -0.36 -14.22
CA ILE A 160 1.74 0.43 -13.90
C ILE A 160 2.77 -0.43 -13.14
N THR A 161 4.04 -0.24 -13.44
CA THR A 161 5.13 -0.94 -12.73
C THR A 161 5.57 -0.18 -11.49
N LYS A 162 5.35 1.14 -11.50
CA LYS A 162 5.66 2.04 -10.39
C LYS A 162 4.64 3.18 -10.32
N PHE A 163 4.28 3.60 -9.11
CA PHE A 163 3.30 4.67 -8.90
C PHE A 163 3.67 6.01 -9.56
N SER A 164 4.95 6.30 -9.81
CA SER A 164 5.36 7.51 -10.53
C SER A 164 4.94 7.55 -12.01
N GLU A 165 4.44 6.43 -12.56
CA GLU A 165 3.85 6.37 -13.92
C GLU A 165 2.39 6.82 -13.92
N PHE A 166 1.71 6.77 -12.77
CA PHE A 166 0.28 7.06 -12.65
C PHE A 166 -0.13 8.40 -13.27
N PRO A 167 0.59 9.52 -13.08
CA PRO A 167 0.16 10.81 -13.63
C PRO A 167 0.03 10.83 -15.15
N GLU A 168 0.96 10.21 -15.86
CA GLU A 168 0.92 10.15 -17.32
C GLU A 168 -0.18 9.19 -17.81
N VAL A 169 -0.26 8.04 -17.17
CA VAL A 169 -1.21 6.98 -17.54
C VAL A 169 -2.66 7.43 -17.35
N ILE A 170 -2.98 8.13 -16.26
CA ILE A 170 -4.34 8.59 -16.00
C ILE A 170 -4.77 9.71 -16.95
N GLU A 171 -3.83 10.58 -17.36
CA GLU A 171 -4.09 11.61 -18.37
C GLU A 171 -4.42 10.98 -19.74
N GLN A 172 -3.68 9.93 -20.14
CA GLN A 172 -3.91 9.22 -21.39
C GLN A 172 -5.23 8.43 -21.44
N ASN A 173 -5.73 8.00 -20.28
CA ASN A 173 -6.92 7.15 -20.15
C ASN A 173 -8.11 7.87 -19.50
N ARG A 174 -8.12 9.21 -19.52
CA ARG A 174 -9.20 10.01 -18.90
C ARG A 174 -10.60 9.62 -19.42
N ALA A 175 -10.70 9.27 -20.70
CA ALA A 175 -11.96 8.87 -21.34
C ALA A 175 -12.64 7.68 -20.64
N ASP A 176 -11.86 6.79 -20.02
CA ASP A 176 -12.38 5.63 -19.30
C ASP A 176 -13.18 6.02 -18.05
N LEU A 177 -13.04 7.27 -17.59
CA LEU A 177 -13.58 7.76 -16.33
C LEU A 177 -14.71 8.78 -16.52
N GLU A 178 -15.00 9.17 -17.76
CA GLU A 178 -16.03 10.17 -18.05
C GLU A 178 -17.42 9.72 -17.62
N GLY A 179 -18.16 10.62 -16.96
CA GLY A 179 -19.52 10.36 -16.47
C GLY A 179 -19.63 9.38 -15.30
N LYS A 180 -18.52 8.84 -14.81
CA LYS A 180 -18.48 7.88 -13.70
C LYS A 180 -18.10 8.56 -12.39
N THR A 181 -18.42 7.89 -11.29
CA THR A 181 -17.86 8.19 -9.97
C THR A 181 -16.67 7.28 -9.73
N VAL A 182 -15.47 7.87 -9.66
CA VAL A 182 -14.19 7.16 -9.57
C VAL A 182 -13.78 7.05 -8.10
N VAL A 183 -13.62 5.81 -7.62
CA VAL A 183 -13.10 5.55 -6.27
C VAL A 183 -11.73 4.91 -6.40
N SER A 184 -10.69 5.71 -6.17
CA SER A 184 -9.32 5.22 -6.16
C SER A 184 -8.98 4.48 -4.87
N PHE A 185 -8.17 3.44 -4.98
CA PHE A 185 -7.72 2.67 -3.82
C PHE A 185 -6.29 2.17 -3.98
N CYS A 186 -5.69 1.82 -2.84
CA CYS A 186 -4.46 1.04 -2.73
C CYS A 186 -4.48 0.29 -1.38
N THR A 187 -3.42 -0.42 -1.02
CA THR A 187 -3.34 -1.20 0.21
C THR A 187 -3.69 -0.37 1.45
N GLY A 188 -3.05 0.79 1.61
CA GLY A 188 -3.15 1.61 2.81
C GLY A 188 -3.70 3.02 2.62
N GLY A 189 -4.03 3.46 1.40
CA GLY A 189 -4.57 4.80 1.12
C GLY A 189 -3.53 5.85 0.68
N ILE A 190 -2.26 5.75 1.08
CA ILE A 190 -1.26 6.81 0.84
C ILE A 190 -1.08 7.23 -0.63
N ARG A 191 -1.20 6.30 -1.60
CA ARG A 191 -1.12 6.63 -3.03
C ARG A 191 -2.32 7.47 -3.47
N CYS A 192 -3.51 7.15 -2.95
CA CYS A 192 -4.76 7.80 -3.29
C CYS A 192 -4.79 9.27 -2.85
N GLU A 193 -4.09 9.60 -1.75
CA GLU A 193 -3.95 10.99 -1.29
C GLU A 193 -3.34 11.90 -2.36
N LYS A 194 -2.42 11.37 -3.18
CA LYS A 194 -1.82 12.09 -4.31
C LYS A 194 -2.59 11.87 -5.62
N ALA A 195 -2.99 10.63 -5.89
CA ALA A 195 -3.68 10.27 -7.12
C ALA A 195 -5.00 11.04 -7.29
N ALA A 196 -5.79 11.17 -6.22
CA ALA A 196 -7.08 11.83 -6.26
C ALA A 196 -6.97 13.35 -6.50
N ILE A 197 -5.93 13.99 -5.99
CA ILE A 197 -5.64 15.40 -6.28
C ILE A 197 -5.23 15.56 -7.75
N HIS A 198 -4.31 14.73 -8.23
CA HIS A 198 -3.87 14.77 -9.64
C HIS A 198 -5.05 14.54 -10.60
N MET A 199 -5.93 13.57 -10.31
CA MET A 199 -7.12 13.30 -11.13
C MET A 199 -8.03 14.53 -11.26
N LYS A 200 -8.22 15.28 -10.17
CA LYS A 200 -8.98 16.54 -10.22
C LYS A 200 -8.28 17.61 -11.04
N GLU A 201 -6.96 17.76 -10.91
CA GLU A 201 -6.18 18.72 -11.70
C GLU A 201 -6.28 18.46 -13.20
N VAL A 202 -6.33 17.18 -13.60
CA VAL A 202 -6.49 16.78 -15.00
C VAL A 202 -7.95 16.71 -15.43
N GLY A 203 -8.87 17.22 -14.61
CA GLY A 203 -10.28 17.46 -14.92
C GLY A 203 -11.20 16.25 -14.81
N ILE A 204 -10.89 15.27 -13.97
CA ILE A 204 -11.82 14.20 -13.58
C ILE A 204 -12.61 14.70 -12.36
N ASP A 205 -13.91 14.92 -12.53
CA ASP A 205 -14.73 15.66 -11.55
C ASP A 205 -15.09 14.83 -10.31
N ASN A 206 -15.58 13.61 -10.52
CA ASN A 206 -16.23 12.79 -9.47
C ASN A 206 -15.26 11.82 -8.82
N VAL A 207 -14.22 12.36 -8.21
CA VAL A 207 -13.11 11.58 -7.65
C VAL A 207 -13.23 11.45 -6.14
N TYR A 208 -13.19 10.20 -5.69
CA TYR A 208 -13.10 9.80 -4.30
C TYR A 208 -11.89 8.88 -4.08
N GLN A 209 -11.47 8.78 -2.84
CA GLN A 209 -10.55 7.73 -2.39
C GLN A 209 -11.20 6.86 -1.33
N LEU A 210 -10.89 5.56 -1.35
CA LEU A 210 -11.28 4.65 -0.28
C LEU A 210 -10.51 5.00 1.00
N GLU A 211 -11.26 5.42 2.03
CA GLU A 211 -10.71 5.79 3.33
C GLU A 211 -9.98 4.60 3.96
N GLY A 212 -8.70 4.77 4.28
CA GLY A 212 -7.87 3.71 4.85
C GLY A 212 -7.51 2.56 3.89
N GLY A 213 -7.88 2.62 2.61
CA GLY A 213 -7.52 1.62 1.62
C GLY A 213 -8.09 0.22 1.87
N ILE A 214 -7.55 -0.77 1.16
CA ILE A 214 -8.03 -2.17 1.17
C ILE A 214 -8.04 -2.76 2.58
N LEU A 215 -7.00 -2.50 3.39
CA LEU A 215 -6.91 -3.12 4.72
C LEU A 215 -8.03 -2.65 5.66
N LYS A 216 -8.42 -1.37 5.60
CA LYS A 216 -9.55 -0.85 6.39
C LYS A 216 -10.89 -1.35 5.84
N TYR A 217 -10.99 -1.52 4.52
CA TYR A 217 -12.17 -2.12 3.91
C TYR A 217 -12.39 -3.56 4.40
N PHE A 218 -11.33 -4.37 4.41
CA PHE A 218 -11.36 -5.73 4.96
C PHE A 218 -11.77 -5.74 6.45
N GLU A 219 -11.21 -4.84 7.25
CA GLU A 219 -11.56 -4.70 8.67
C GLU A 219 -13.05 -4.41 8.90
N GLU A 220 -13.64 -3.51 8.10
CA GLU A 220 -15.01 -3.03 8.36
C GLU A 220 -16.10 -3.87 7.69
N VAL A 221 -15.81 -4.44 6.51
CA VAL A 221 -16.81 -5.12 5.67
C VAL A 221 -16.32 -6.43 5.03
N GLY A 222 -15.11 -6.89 5.34
CA GLY A 222 -14.53 -8.12 4.77
C GLY A 222 -14.19 -7.99 3.28
N GLY A 223 -14.28 -9.10 2.55
CA GLY A 223 -13.87 -9.19 1.13
C GLY A 223 -14.97 -8.91 0.11
N ALA A 224 -16.02 -8.16 0.49
CA ALA A 224 -17.11 -7.86 -0.44
C ALA A 224 -16.57 -7.15 -1.70
N HIS A 225 -16.98 -7.63 -2.88
CA HIS A 225 -16.52 -7.13 -4.18
C HIS A 225 -15.00 -7.20 -4.42
N TYR A 226 -14.25 -7.99 -3.63
CA TYR A 226 -12.80 -8.13 -3.76
C TYR A 226 -12.43 -9.58 -4.04
N ASN A 227 -11.59 -9.79 -5.06
CA ASN A 227 -11.09 -11.11 -5.42
C ASN A 227 -9.62 -11.26 -5.03
N GLY A 228 -9.26 -12.43 -4.50
CA GLY A 228 -7.89 -12.77 -4.15
C GLY A 228 -7.45 -12.18 -2.81
N GLU A 229 -6.18 -11.81 -2.73
CA GLU A 229 -5.51 -11.39 -1.50
C GLU A 229 -4.94 -9.97 -1.65
N CYS A 230 -4.65 -9.29 -0.53
CA CYS A 230 -4.05 -7.96 -0.56
C CYS A 230 -2.54 -8.04 -0.33
N PHE A 231 -1.76 -7.68 -1.34
CA PHE A 231 -0.30 -7.60 -1.22
C PHE A 231 0.15 -6.58 -0.14
N VAL A 232 1.12 -6.98 0.69
CA VAL A 232 1.76 -6.15 1.72
C VAL A 232 3.28 -6.18 1.60
N PHE A 233 3.93 -5.05 1.91
CA PHE A 233 5.36 -4.82 1.68
C PHE A 233 6.27 -5.37 2.80
N ASP A 234 5.99 -6.60 3.25
CA ASP A 234 6.75 -7.30 4.28
C ASP A 234 6.71 -8.82 4.07
N TYR A 235 7.34 -9.61 4.95
CA TYR A 235 7.43 -11.07 4.73
C TYR A 235 6.12 -11.84 4.79
N ARG A 236 5.02 -11.24 5.20
CA ARG A 236 3.70 -11.85 5.05
C ARG A 236 3.29 -11.94 3.59
N THR A 237 3.84 -11.08 2.73
CA THR A 237 3.57 -10.98 1.28
C THR A 237 2.14 -10.61 0.92
N ALA A 238 1.14 -11.29 1.46
CA ALA A 238 -0.27 -10.99 1.25
C ALA A 238 -1.11 -11.29 2.50
N LEU A 239 -2.25 -10.61 2.59
CA LEU A 239 -3.27 -10.81 3.62
C LEU A 239 -4.60 -11.19 2.96
N ASP A 240 -5.34 -12.10 3.57
CA ASP A 240 -6.70 -12.42 3.16
C ASP A 240 -7.69 -11.32 3.61
N PRO A 241 -8.97 -11.40 3.20
CA PRO A 241 -10.00 -10.46 3.67
C PRO A 241 -10.29 -10.48 5.18
N ASN A 242 -9.75 -11.43 5.94
CA ASN A 242 -9.79 -11.48 7.41
C ASN A 242 -8.50 -10.92 8.04
N LEU A 243 -7.66 -10.25 7.24
CA LEU A 243 -6.37 -9.69 7.63
C LEU A 243 -5.37 -10.73 8.15
N GLN A 244 -5.52 -11.98 7.74
CA GLN A 244 -4.59 -13.07 8.09
C GLN A 244 -3.54 -13.26 7.00
N PRO A 245 -2.26 -13.49 7.36
CA PRO A 245 -1.24 -13.87 6.40
C PRO A 245 -1.64 -15.11 5.59
N THR A 246 -1.42 -15.06 4.28
CA THR A 246 -1.72 -16.19 3.39
C THR A 246 -0.47 -17.04 3.11
N ALA A 247 -0.64 -18.09 2.30
CA ALA A 247 0.49 -18.91 1.83
C ALA A 247 1.23 -18.29 0.63
N THR A 248 0.79 -17.13 0.12
CA THR A 248 1.48 -16.39 -0.93
C THR A 248 2.83 -15.91 -0.44
N VAL A 249 3.87 -16.04 -1.27
CA VAL A 249 5.25 -15.69 -0.90
C VAL A 249 5.96 -14.90 -1.98
N GLN A 250 6.99 -14.14 -1.60
CA GLN A 250 7.92 -13.58 -2.58
C GLN A 250 9.10 -14.52 -2.84
N CYS A 251 9.39 -14.78 -4.10
CA CYS A 251 10.57 -15.52 -4.52
C CYS A 251 11.84 -14.85 -3.97
N PHE A 252 12.76 -15.67 -3.45
CA PHE A 252 14.02 -15.16 -2.92
C PHE A 252 14.92 -14.57 -4.01
N GLY A 253 15.03 -15.27 -5.14
CA GLY A 253 15.92 -14.89 -6.25
C GLY A 253 15.46 -13.64 -7.01
N CYS A 254 14.20 -13.60 -7.44
CA CYS A 254 13.70 -12.52 -8.31
C CYS A 254 12.64 -11.61 -7.68
N ARG A 255 12.19 -11.89 -6.45
CA ARG A 255 11.16 -11.11 -5.73
C ARG A 255 9.77 -11.14 -6.36
N ALA A 256 9.55 -11.92 -7.42
CA ALA A 256 8.22 -12.19 -7.96
C ALA A 256 7.30 -12.75 -6.85
N VAL A 257 6.04 -12.36 -6.88
CA VAL A 257 5.02 -12.96 -6.02
C VAL A 257 4.69 -14.33 -6.57
N VAL A 258 4.56 -15.32 -5.70
CA VAL A 258 4.31 -16.72 -6.05
C VAL A 258 3.08 -17.18 -5.26
N MET A 259 1.94 -17.29 -5.95
CA MET A 259 0.68 -17.73 -5.36
C MET A 259 0.76 -19.21 -4.99
N PRO A 260 -0.09 -19.72 -4.08
CA PRO A 260 -0.04 -21.13 -3.65
C PRO A 260 -0.13 -22.15 -4.79
N GLU A 261 -0.85 -21.82 -5.86
CA GLU A 261 -0.92 -22.68 -7.05
C GLU A 261 0.40 -22.70 -7.83
N ASP A 262 1.03 -21.54 -8.01
CA ASP A 262 2.33 -21.41 -8.71
C ASP A 262 3.46 -22.11 -7.95
N GLN A 263 3.33 -22.25 -6.63
CA GLN A 263 4.27 -22.99 -5.79
C GLN A 263 4.27 -24.50 -6.08
N LYS A 264 3.27 -25.04 -6.79
CA LYS A 264 3.25 -26.43 -7.24
C LYS A 264 4.12 -26.69 -8.47
N SER A 265 4.64 -25.63 -9.10
CA SER A 265 5.54 -25.75 -10.25
C SER A 265 6.79 -26.56 -9.89
N PRO A 266 7.29 -27.46 -10.77
CA PRO A 266 8.56 -28.16 -10.55
C PRO A 266 9.77 -27.21 -10.49
N PHE A 267 9.60 -25.97 -10.95
CA PHE A 267 10.62 -24.92 -10.93
C PHE A 267 10.56 -24.04 -9.67
N TYR A 268 9.60 -24.26 -8.78
CA TYR A 268 9.54 -23.60 -7.50
C TYR A 268 10.40 -24.32 -6.47
N VAL A 269 11.41 -23.62 -5.95
CA VAL A 269 12.29 -24.10 -4.89
C VAL A 269 12.21 -23.11 -3.73
N PRO A 270 11.53 -23.48 -2.62
CA PRO A 270 11.33 -22.60 -1.47
C PRO A 270 12.62 -21.92 -1.01
N GLY A 271 12.58 -20.59 -0.87
CA GLY A 271 13.72 -19.79 -0.44
C GLY A 271 14.85 -19.66 -1.48
N LYS A 272 14.67 -20.14 -2.72
CA LYS A 272 15.67 -20.02 -3.79
C LYS A 272 15.12 -19.40 -5.08
N THR A 273 14.24 -20.10 -5.78
CA THR A 273 13.79 -19.75 -7.13
C THR A 273 12.30 -20.02 -7.34
N CYS A 274 11.71 -19.39 -8.34
CA CYS A 274 10.37 -19.69 -8.86
C CYS A 274 10.43 -19.94 -10.36
N ALA A 275 9.29 -20.31 -10.97
CA ALA A 275 9.20 -20.55 -12.41
C ALA A 275 9.73 -19.38 -13.28
N SER A 276 9.60 -18.13 -12.81
CA SER A 276 10.08 -16.95 -13.57
C SER A 276 11.60 -16.79 -13.58
N CYS A 277 12.32 -17.39 -12.62
CA CYS A 277 13.78 -17.21 -12.50
C CYS A 277 14.56 -18.51 -12.36
N HIS A 278 13.90 -19.67 -12.47
CA HIS A 278 14.59 -20.95 -12.46
C HIS A 278 15.38 -21.09 -13.77
N PRO A 279 16.69 -21.42 -13.73
CA PRO A 279 17.53 -21.45 -14.93
C PRO A 279 17.00 -22.38 -16.04
N GLU A 280 16.39 -23.51 -15.67
CA GLU A 280 15.77 -24.41 -16.67
C GLU A 280 14.49 -23.86 -17.27
N ALA A 281 13.66 -23.16 -16.49
CA ALA A 281 12.43 -22.56 -16.98
C ALA A 281 12.73 -21.40 -17.96
N GLN A 282 13.77 -20.63 -17.68
CA GLN A 282 14.24 -19.57 -18.57
C GLN A 282 14.74 -20.16 -19.90
N ARG A 283 15.56 -21.22 -19.86
CA ARG A 283 16.03 -21.90 -21.08
C ARG A 283 14.89 -22.46 -21.94
N GLN A 284 13.83 -22.99 -21.31
CA GLN A 284 12.65 -23.50 -22.04
C GLN A 284 11.87 -22.37 -22.71
N THR A 285 11.67 -21.25 -22.00
CA THR A 285 11.01 -20.06 -22.54
C THR A 285 11.80 -19.47 -23.72
N ASP A 286 13.12 -19.35 -23.58
CA ASP A 286 13.99 -18.80 -24.64
C ASP A 286 14.00 -19.69 -25.88
N ALA A 287 14.02 -21.02 -25.71
CA ALA A 287 13.94 -21.97 -26.81
C ALA A 287 12.59 -21.92 -27.53
N ALA A 288 11.48 -21.68 -26.81
CA ALA A 288 10.15 -21.55 -27.39
C ALA A 288 9.97 -20.25 -28.21
N HIS A 289 10.63 -19.15 -27.82
CA HIS A 289 10.58 -17.89 -28.58
C HIS A 289 11.53 -17.88 -29.78
N ALA A 290 12.52 -18.78 -29.83
CA ALA A 290 13.47 -18.91 -30.92
C ALA A 290 13.00 -19.85 -32.04
N ALA A 291 11.85 -20.53 -31.87
CA ALA A 291 11.23 -21.45 -32.82
C ALA A 291 10.03 -20.79 -33.53
#